data_AF-A0A4P5UDQ6-F1
#
_entry.id   AF-A0A4P5UDQ6-F1
#
_cell.length_a   1.000
_cell.length_b   1.000
_cell.length_c   1.000
_cell.angle_alpha   90.00
_cell.angle_beta   90.00
_cell.angle_gamma   90.00
#
_symmetry.space_group_name_H-M   'P 1'
#
loop_
_entity.id
_entity.type
_entity.pdbx_description
1 polymer ?
#
loop_
_entity_poly.entity_id
_entity_poly.type
_entity_poly.pdbx_seq_one_letter_code
_entity_poly.pdbx_strand_id
1 'polypeptide(L)' 'MTAGMMLGAVHTMARTIYGAVDIATFMIPTKPLVEPSYVWDGYDKMTTYTPKVQMQ' A
#
# COMPACT_ATOMS: atom_id res chain seq x y z
N MET A 1 -11.80 -10.49 18.87
CA MET A 1 -12.32 -9.42 17.98
C MET A 1 -11.44 -8.18 17.89
N THR A 2 -10.50 -7.96 18.81
CA THR A 2 -9.64 -6.76 18.83
C THR A 2 -8.42 -6.83 17.90
N ALA A 3 -7.73 -7.99 17.80
CA ALA A 3 -6.52 -8.10 16.99
C ALA A 3 -6.76 -7.87 15.48
N GLY A 4 -7.83 -8.45 14.92
CA GLY A 4 -8.19 -8.26 13.51
C GLY A 4 -8.59 -6.81 13.18
N MET A 5 -9.29 -6.13 14.10
CA MET A 5 -9.67 -4.73 13.92
C MET A 5 -8.43 -3.81 13.96
N MET A 6 -7.51 -4.04 14.90
CA MET A 6 -6.25 -3.30 14.98
C MET A 6 -5.39 -3.52 13.74
N LEU A 7 -5.27 -4.77 13.28
CA LEU A 7 -4.54 -5.09 12.05
C LEU A 7 -5.17 -4.41 10.83
N GLY A 8 -6.51 -4.45 10.72
CA GLY A 8 -7.25 -3.74 9.67
C GLY A 8 -7.02 -2.23 9.69
N ALA A 9 -6.99 -1.61 10.87
CA ALA A 9 -6.68 -0.19 11.02
C ALA A 9 -5.26 0.15 10.56
N VAL A 10 -4.26 -0.66 10.95
CA VAL A 10 -2.87 -0.49 10.51
C VAL A 10 -2.73 -0.58 8.99
N HIS A 11 -3.35 -1.59 8.36
CA HIS A 11 -3.34 -1.70 6.89
C HIS A 11 -4.04 -0.51 6.22
N THR A 12 -5.16 -0.05 6.77
CA THR A 12 -5.89 1.12 6.24
C THR A 12 -5.03 2.39 6.31
N MET A 13 -4.36 2.62 7.45
CA MET A 13 -3.47 3.76 7.63
C MET A 13 -2.29 3.71 6.67
N ALA A 14 -1.60 2.57 6.59
CA ALA A 14 -0.46 2.40 5.69
C ALA A 14 -0.87 2.68 4.25
N ARG A 15 -1.97 2.06 3.78
CA ARG A 15 -2.43 2.21 2.40
C ARG A 15 -2.89 3.64 2.07
N THR A 16 -3.43 4.36 3.05
CA THR A 16 -3.77 5.79 2.90
C THR A 16 -2.50 6.64 2.72
N ILE A 17 -1.47 6.41 3.54
CA ILE A 17 -0.21 7.15 3.45
C ILE A 17 0.46 6.91 2.10
N TYR A 18 0.63 5.64 1.72
CA TYR A 18 1.27 5.30 0.45
C TYR A 18 0.45 5.78 -0.76
N GLY A 19 -0.88 5.69 -0.70
CA GLY A 19 -1.75 6.27 -1.73
C GLY A 19 -1.62 7.79 -1.84
N ALA A 20 -1.45 8.51 -0.72
CA ALA A 20 -1.20 9.95 -0.76
C ALA A 20 0.16 10.29 -1.39
N VAL A 21 1.19 9.45 -1.15
CA VAL A 21 2.49 9.57 -1.82
C VAL A 21 2.34 9.35 -3.32
N ASP A 22 1.64 8.29 -3.75
CA ASP A 22 1.38 8.00 -5.17
C ASP A 22 0.62 9.16 -5.85
N ILE A 23 -0.34 9.79 -5.16
CA ILE A 23 -1.03 10.99 -5.65
C ILE A 23 -0.06 12.17 -5.74
N ALA A 24 0.83 12.38 -4.78
CA ALA A 24 1.80 13.47 -4.83
C ALA A 24 2.83 13.28 -5.96
N THR A 25 3.16 12.02 -6.27
CA THR A 25 4.14 11.66 -7.30
C THR A 25 3.52 11.23 -8.62
N PHE A 26 2.21 11.43 -8.84
CA PHE A 26 1.49 10.87 -10.00
C PHE A 26 2.04 11.28 -11.37
N MET A 27 2.70 12.44 -11.46
CA MET A 27 3.34 12.91 -12.70
C MET A 27 4.68 12.24 -12.98
N ILE A 28 5.26 11.56 -11.99
CA ILE A 28 6.53 10.86 -12.09
C ILE A 28 6.21 9.37 -12.27
N PRO A 29 6.76 8.69 -13.30
CA PRO A 29 6.54 7.27 -13.51
C PRO A 29 7.28 6.46 -12.44
N THR A 30 6.65 6.31 -11.27
CA THR A 30 7.15 5.54 -10.13
C THR A 30 6.44 4.20 -10.03
N LYS A 31 7.17 3.16 -9.64
CA LYS A 31 6.58 1.85 -9.32
C LYS A 31 5.68 1.97 -8.09
N PRO A 32 4.59 1.18 -7.99
CA PRO A 32 3.71 1.18 -6.82
C PRO A 32 4.51 0.89 -5.55
N LEU A 33 4.30 1.69 -4.51
CA LEU A 33 4.97 1.49 -3.21
C LEU A 33 4.34 0.37 -2.38
N VAL A 34 3.14 -0.08 -2.78
CA VAL A 34 2.37 -1.15 -2.11
C VAL A 34 2.04 -2.25 -3.09
N GLU A 35 2.35 -3.49 -2.71
CA GLU A 35 2.05 -4.69 -3.49
C GLU A 35 1.24 -5.69 -2.64
N PRO A 36 0.13 -6.25 -3.14
CA PRO A 36 -0.53 -5.97 -4.43
C PRO A 36 -1.21 -4.59 -4.47
N SER A 37 -1.32 -3.99 -5.67
CA SER A 37 -1.90 -2.64 -5.87
C SER A 37 -3.37 -2.56 -5.50
N TYR A 38 -4.09 -3.68 -5.53
CA TYR A 38 -5.47 -3.81 -5.06
C TYR A 38 -5.57 -4.83 -3.93
N VAL A 39 -6.48 -4.60 -2.98
CA VAL A 39 -6.61 -5.46 -1.77
C VAL A 39 -7.21 -6.83 -2.08
N TRP A 40 -7.89 -6.95 -3.23
CA TRP A 40 -8.54 -8.16 -3.73
C TRP A 40 -7.70 -8.89 -4.78
N ASP A 41 -6.52 -8.36 -5.13
CA ASP A 41 -5.62 -8.99 -6.10
C ASP A 41 -4.68 -9.95 -5.37
N GLY A 42 -4.90 -11.26 -5.53
CA GLY A 42 -4.16 -12.29 -4.79
C GLY A 42 -4.49 -12.29 -3.30
N TYR A 43 -5.70 -12.76 -2.95
CA TYR A 43 -6.22 -12.82 -1.57
C TYR A 43 -5.36 -13.65 -0.60
N ASP A 44 -4.47 -14.48 -1.12
CA ASP A 44 -3.50 -15.30 -0.40
C ASP A 44 -2.11 -14.62 -0.24
N LYS A 45 -1.89 -13.46 -0.89
CA LYS A 45 -0.61 -12.74 -0.83
C LYS A 45 -0.55 -11.76 0.33
N MET A 46 0.57 -11.78 1.05
CA MET A 46 0.83 -10.79 2.10
C MET A 46 1.16 -9.42 1.51
N THR A 47 0.55 -8.35 2.05
CA THR A 47 0.84 -6.98 1.63
C THR A 47 2.28 -6.61 1.99
N THR A 48 3.04 -6.15 1.01
CA THR A 48 4.40 -5.65 1.17
C THR A 48 4.43 -4.15 0.92
N TYR A 49 5.15 -3.43 1.77
CA TYR A 49 5.36 -1.99 1.67
C TYR A 49 6.83 -1.72 1.34
N THR A 50 7.08 -1.04 0.23
CA THR A 50 8.43 -0.63 -0.17
C THR A 50 8.65 0.81 0.27
N PRO A 51 9.61 1.10 1.17
CA PRO A 51 9.84 2.45 1.67
C PRO A 51 10.58 3.36 0.67
N LYS A 52 11.03 2.81 -0.47
CA LYS A 52 11.80 3.54 -1.48
C LYS A 52 10.98 3.72 -2.74
N VAL A 53 10.80 4.98 -3.13
CA VAL A 53 10.30 5.36 -4.45
C VAL A 53 11.31 4.86 -5.48
N GLN A 54 10.86 3.95 -6.35
CA GLN A 54 11.65 3.45 -7.46
C GLN A 54 11.04 3.96 -8.76
N MET A 55 11.88 4.48 -9.63
CA MET A 55 11.46 4.85 -10.99
C MET A 55 11.18 3.57 -11.79
N GLN A 56 10.22 3.65 -12.70
CA GLN A 56 9.91 2.54 -13.62
C GLN A 56 11.04 2.27 -14.60
#